data_AF-A0A368BAT4-F1
#
_entry.id   AF-A0A368BAT4-F1
#
_cell.length_a   1.000
_cell.length_b   1.000
_cell.length_c   1.000
_cell.angle_alpha   90.00
_cell.angle_beta   90.00
_cell.angle_gamma   90.00
#
_symmetry.space_group_name_H-M   'P 1'
#
loop_
_entity.id
_entity.type
_entity.pdbx_description
1 polymer ?
#
loop_
_entity_poly.entity_id
_entity_poly.type
_entity_poly.pdbx_seq_one_letter_code
_entity_poly.pdbx_strand_id
1 'polypeptide(L)' 'MFSVRRIGIFEAKTKLSSIVAEIMTDGEVFQITKHGRTVAELRPPTPQPNLPRRGMASGSGFWMADDFDEPL' A
#
# COMPACT_ATOMS: atom_id res chain seq x y z
N MET A 1 -8.63 1.78 -14.47
CA MET A 1 -7.25 1.32 -14.23
C MET A 1 -6.47 2.55 -13.82
N PHE A 2 -5.95 2.58 -12.59
CA PHE A 2 -5.26 3.77 -12.10
C PHE A 2 -3.94 3.95 -12.85
N SER A 3 -3.70 5.14 -13.40
CA SER A 3 -2.42 5.49 -14.01
C SER A 3 -1.36 5.65 -12.91
N VAL A 4 -0.13 5.22 -13.18
CA VAL A 4 0.99 5.30 -12.23
C VAL A 4 1.98 6.35 -12.69
N ARG A 5 2.17 7.40 -11.88
CA ARG A 5 3.15 8.47 -12.11
C ARG A 5 4.29 8.37 -11.10
N ARG A 6 5.53 8.59 -11.53
CA ARG A 6 6.70 8.64 -10.63
C ARG A 6 7.13 10.07 -10.36
N ILE A 7 7.31 10.40 -9.09
CA ILE A 7 7.77 11.72 -8.65
C ILE A 7 8.92 11.59 -7.66
N GLY A 8 9.73 12.63 -7.54
CA GLY A 8 10.81 12.69 -6.55
C GLY A 8 10.27 13.01 -5.14
N ILE A 9 10.95 12.55 -4.11
CA ILE A 9 10.59 12.84 -2.71
C ILE A 9 10.57 14.33 -2.39
N PHE A 10 11.40 15.14 -3.07
CA PHE A 10 11.38 16.60 -2.89
C PHE A 10 10.11 17.22 -3.46
N GLU A 11 9.71 16.81 -4.67
CA GLU A 11 8.46 17.25 -5.29
C GLU A 11 7.23 16.81 -4.48
N ALA A 12 7.23 15.57 -4.00
CA ALA A 12 6.17 15.06 -3.14
C ALA A 12 5.99 15.92 -1.87
N LYS A 13 7.09 16.38 -1.26
CA LYS A 13 7.04 17.25 -0.06
C LYS A 13 6.52 18.65 -0.35
N THR A 14 6.90 19.23 -1.49
CA THR A 14 6.54 20.62 -1.83
C THR A 14 5.16 20.74 -2.45
N LYS A 15 4.65 19.69 -3.08
CA LYS A 15 3.36 19.70 -3.81
C LYS A 15 2.33 18.71 -3.26
N LEU A 16 2.47 18.27 -2.01
CA LEU A 16 1.62 17.21 -1.46
C LEU A 16 0.12 17.48 -1.63
N SER A 17 -0.33 18.70 -1.35
CA SER A 17 -1.74 19.08 -1.46
C SER A 17 -2.28 18.96 -2.89
N SER A 18 -1.50 19.39 -3.89
CA SER A 18 -1.89 19.27 -5.31
C SER A 18 -1.92 17.82 -5.76
N ILE A 19 -0.93 17.02 -5.35
CA ILE A 19 -0.89 15.58 -5.62
C ILE A 19 -2.12 14.88 -5.03
N VAL A 20 -2.51 15.20 -3.80
CA VAL A 20 -3.72 14.63 -3.17
C VAL A 20 -4.98 15.04 -3.94
N ALA A 21 -5.08 16.27 -4.42
CA ALA A 21 -6.20 16.69 -5.26
C ALA A 21 -6.28 15.89 -6.56
N GLU A 22 -5.15 15.71 -7.28
CA GLU A 22 -5.06 14.87 -8.49
C GLU A 22 -5.48 13.42 -8.20
N ILE A 23 -5.02 12.84 -7.09
CA ILE A 23 -5.41 11.49 -6.64
C ILE A 23 -6.94 11.39 -6.43
N MET A 24 -7.56 12.41 -5.85
CA MET A 24 -9.00 12.41 -5.57
C MET A 24 -9.84 12.61 -6.83
N THR A 25 -9.38 13.43 -7.78
CA THR A 25 -10.11 13.75 -9.01
C THR A 25 -9.96 12.64 -10.06
N ASP A 26 -8.73 12.19 -10.30
CA ASP A 26 -8.39 11.32 -11.43
C ASP A 26 -8.17 9.86 -11.01
N GLY A 27 -8.10 9.60 -9.70
CA GLY A 27 -7.73 8.28 -9.17
C GLY A 27 -6.26 7.92 -9.40
N GLU A 28 -5.41 8.87 -9.78
CA GLU A 28 -4.00 8.55 -10.09
C GLU A 28 -3.25 7.96 -8.88
N VAL A 29 -2.23 7.14 -9.18
CA VAL A 29 -1.31 6.59 -8.21
C VAL A 29 0.06 7.24 -8.40
N PHE A 30 0.65 7.75 -7.32
CA PHE A 30 1.96 8.39 -7.34
C PHE A 30 2.99 7.54 -6.62
N GLN A 31 3.99 7.06 -7.35
CA GLN A 31 5.19 6.42 -6.80
C GLN A 31 6.22 7.49 -6.43
N ILE A 32 6.58 7.56 -5.16
CA ILE A 32 7.59 8.49 -4.65
C ILE A 32 8.96 7.81 -4.73
N THR A 33 9.92 8.50 -5.32
CA THR A 33 11.30 8.03 -5.50
C THR A 33 12.30 8.84 -4.68
N LYS A 34 13.35 8.18 -4.20
CA LYS A 34 14.51 8.81 -3.57
C LYS A 34 15.78 8.27 -4.25
N HIS A 35 16.58 9.15 -4.83
CA HIS A 35 17.75 8.78 -5.64
C HIS A 35 17.43 7.74 -6.72
N GLY A 36 16.30 7.91 -7.44
CA GLY A 36 15.86 7.03 -8.52
C GLY A 36 15.23 5.71 -8.07
N ARG A 37 15.21 5.39 -6.77
CA ARG A 37 14.55 4.19 -6.24
C ARG A 37 13.17 4.52 -5.69
N THR A 38 12.15 3.74 -6.02
CA THR A 38 10.81 3.86 -5.41
C THR A 38 10.88 3.52 -3.93
N VAL A 39 10.36 4.40 -3.08
CA VAL A 39 10.40 4.27 -1.61
C VAL A 39 9.02 4.33 -0.96
N ALA A 40 8.02 4.87 -1.64
CA ALA A 40 6.65 4.96 -1.15
C ALA A 40 5.65 5.12 -2.30
N GLU A 41 4.36 4.97 -2.00
CA GLU A 41 3.25 5.20 -2.92
C GLU A 41 2.16 6.03 -2.21
N LEU A 42 1.59 6.98 -2.95
CA LEU A 42 0.35 7.68 -2.62
C LEU A 42 -0.74 7.22 -3.60
N ARG A 43 -1.90 6.87 -3.08
CA ARG A 43 -3.02 6.35 -3.87
C ARG A 43 -4.36 6.74 -3.26
N PRO A 44 -5.47 6.63 -4.01
CA PRO A 44 -6.79 6.77 -3.42
C PRO A 44 -6.99 5.76 -2.28
N PRO A 45 -7.77 6.10 -1.25
CA PRO A 45 -8.10 5.16 -0.19
C PRO A 45 -8.73 3.91 -0.82
N THR A 46 -8.18 2.75 -0.51
CA THR A 46 -8.75 1.49 -0.99
C THR A 46 -10.01 1.22 -0.17
N PRO A 47 -11.19 1.08 -0.78
CA PRO A 47 -12.45 0.93 -0.05
C PRO A 47 -12.54 -0.37 0.76
N GLN A 48 -11.64 -1.33 0.51
CA GLN A 48 -11.43 -2.48 1.38
C GLN A 48 -10.05 -2.38 2.04
N PRO A 49 -9.98 -2.43 3.38
CA PRO A 49 -8.74 -2.80 4.04
C PRO A 49 -8.33 -4.19 3.53
N ASN A 50 -7.02 -4.50 3.55
CA ASN A 50 -6.55 -5.88 3.44
C ASN A 50 -7.00 -6.66 4.68
N LEU A 51 -8.30 -6.91 4.78
CA LEU A 51 -8.86 -7.78 5.79
C LEU A 51 -8.44 -9.21 5.43
N PRO A 52 -8.00 -10.00 6.42
CA PRO A 52 -7.77 -11.40 6.19
C PRO A 52 -9.06 -12.02 5.66
N ARG A 53 -8.96 -12.63 4.48
CA ARG A 53 -10.06 -13.42 3.94
C ARG A 53 -10.18 -14.68 4.78
N ARG A 54 -11.42 -15.17 4.96
CA ARG A 54 -11.64 -16.48 5.57
C ARG A 54 -10.78 -17.51 4.84
N GLY A 55 -9.94 -18.23 5.59
CA GLY A 55 -9.03 -19.24 5.05
C GLY A 55 -7.66 -18.75 4.59
N MET A 56 -7.24 -17.50 4.83
CA MET A 56 -5.86 -17.07 4.49
C MET A 56 -4.77 -17.83 5.25
N ALA A 57 -5.08 -18.37 6.43
CA ALA A 57 -4.20 -19.22 7.23
C ALA A 57 -4.30 -20.72 6.86
N SER A 58 -4.97 -21.07 5.76
CA SER A 58 -5.21 -22.47 5.36
C SER A 58 -4.25 -22.98 4.27
N GLY A 59 -3.30 -22.16 3.83
CA GLY A 59 -2.34 -22.50 2.79
C GLY A 59 -1.20 -23.39 3.31
N SER A 60 -0.56 -24.15 2.41
CA SER A 60 0.53 -25.08 2.72
C SER A 60 1.83 -24.44 3.26
N GLY A 61 1.90 -23.10 3.27
CA GLY A 61 3.01 -22.33 3.85
C GLY A 61 2.65 -21.59 5.13
N PHE A 62 1.45 -21.82 5.69
CA PHE A 62 1.09 -21.26 6.98
C PHE A 62 1.80 -22.03 8.09
N TRP A 63 2.58 -21.33 8.90
CA TRP A 63 3.27 -21.89 10.04
C TRP A 63 2.53 -21.56 11.33
N MET A 64 2.37 -22.56 12.20
CA MET A 64 1.81 -22.46 13.54
C MET A 64 2.64 -23.38 14.43
N ALA A 65 2.90 -22.95 15.67
CA ALA A 65 3.60 -23.79 16.63
C ALA A 65 2.71 -24.98 17.04
N ASP A 66 3.32 -26.13 17.31
CA ASP A 66 2.57 -27.35 17.64
C ASP A 66 1.81 -27.22 18.98
N ASP A 67 2.30 -26.37 19.89
CA ASP A 67 1.76 -26.11 21.22
C ASP A 67 0.77 -24.93 21.27
N PHE A 68 0.43 -24.34 20.11
CA PHE A 68 -0.36 -23.10 20.06
C PHE A 68 -1.72 -23.19 20.79
N ASP A 69 -2.38 -24.35 20.71
CA ASP A 69 -3.68 -24.61 21.33
C ASP A 69 -3.57 -25.37 22.66
N GLU A 70 -2.36 -25.60 23.17
CA GLU A 70 -2.18 -26.30 24.44
C GLU A 70 -2.61 -25.41 25.63
N PRO A 71 -3.26 -26.00 26.67
CA PRO A 71 -3.58 -25.27 27.89
C PRO A 71 -2.33 -24.75 28.60
N LEU A 72 -2.41 -23.52 29.12
CA LEU A 72 -1.39 -22.93 29.99
C LEU A 72 -1.35 -23.60 31.37
#